data_AF-A0A351YBY3-F1
#
_entry.id   AF-A0A351YBY3-F1
#
_cell.length_a   1.000
_cell.length_b   1.000
_cell.length_c   1.000
_cell.angle_alpha   90.00
_cell.angle_beta   90.00
_cell.angle_gamma   90.00
#
_symmetry.space_group_name_H-M   'P 1'
#
loop_
_entity.id
_entity.type
_entity.pdbx_description
1 polymer ?
#
loop_
_entity_poly.entity_id
_entity_poly.type
_entity_poly.pdbx_seq_one_letter_code
_entity_poly.pdbx_strand_id
1 'polypeptide(L)'
;MKKTLALGFMVAGMLGAASSAYAQYPSITPEAQAKYKEMITKAYAYADSAWAKALPIVMKEAKEGRPYVPWASRPCDLPQAKIPAFPGAEGGGMYSFGGRGGRVITVTNLNDSGPGSLRDACSQGGARIVVFNVSGIIKLETPIIVRAPYITIAGQT
;
A
#
# COMPACT_ATOMS: atom_id res chain seq x y z
N MET A 1 -62.52 -17.83 -30.38
CA MET A 1 -61.02 -17.79 -30.33
C MET A 1 -60.45 -16.39 -30.04
N LYS A 2 -61.18 -15.46 -29.38
CA LYS A 2 -60.68 -14.09 -29.08
C LYS A 2 -60.31 -13.86 -27.60
N LYS A 3 -60.68 -14.77 -26.68
CA LYS A 3 -60.42 -14.62 -25.24
C LYS A 3 -59.05 -15.14 -24.78
N THR A 4 -58.43 -16.06 -25.52
CA THR A 4 -57.09 -16.59 -25.21
C THR A 4 -55.97 -15.62 -25.58
N LEU A 5 -56.19 -14.73 -26.55
CA LEU A 5 -55.20 -13.75 -26.99
C LEU A 5 -55.02 -12.61 -25.97
N ALA A 6 -56.10 -12.20 -25.29
CA ALA A 6 -56.06 -11.13 -24.29
C ALA A 6 -55.30 -11.55 -23.02
N LEU A 7 -55.37 -12.83 -22.63
CA LEU A 7 -54.65 -13.34 -21.45
C LEU A 7 -53.14 -13.49 -21.72
N GLY A 8 -52.75 -13.85 -22.95
CA GLY A 8 -51.35 -13.92 -23.36
C GLY A 8 -50.64 -12.57 -23.34
N PHE A 9 -51.33 -11.49 -23.72
CA PHE A 9 -50.78 -10.13 -23.65
C PHE A 9 -50.67 -9.60 -22.21
N MET A 10 -51.56 -10.02 -21.30
CA MET A 10 -51.48 -9.63 -19.88
C MET A 10 -50.31 -10.32 -19.16
N VAL A 11 -50.02 -11.59 -19.47
CA VAL A 11 -48.89 -12.33 -18.88
C VAL A 11 -47.55 -11.83 -19.43
N ALA A 12 -47.48 -11.44 -20.70
CA ALA A 12 -46.28 -10.84 -21.28
C ALA A 12 -45.95 -9.45 -20.70
N GLY A 13 -46.97 -8.68 -20.28
CA GLY A 13 -46.78 -7.39 -19.62
C GLY A 13 -46.20 -7.49 -18.20
N MET A 14 -46.51 -8.57 -17.46
CA MET A 14 -46.02 -8.77 -16.08
C MET A 14 -44.58 -9.28 -15.98
N LEU A 15 -44.03 -9.88 -17.04
CA LEU A 15 -42.63 -10.34 -17.07
C LEU A 15 -41.61 -9.23 -17.42
N GLY A 16 -42.07 -8.05 -17.86
CA GLY A 16 -41.21 -6.93 -18.26
C GLY A 16 -40.79 -5.99 -17.12
N ALA A 17 -41.29 -6.19 -15.90
CA ALA A 17 -41.09 -5.28 -14.76
C ALA A 17 -40.08 -5.82 -13.73
N ALA A 18 -39.04 -6.54 -14.17
CA ALA A 18 -37.89 -6.80 -13.32
C ALA A 18 -37.06 -5.50 -13.22
N SER A 19 -37.47 -4.60 -12.34
CA SER A 19 -36.69 -3.42 -11.96
C SER A 19 -35.34 -3.91 -11.45
N SER A 20 -34.30 -3.73 -12.27
CA SER A 20 -32.92 -3.99 -11.86
C SER A 20 -32.59 -3.01 -10.73
N ALA A 21 -32.55 -3.50 -9.49
CA ALA A 21 -32.04 -2.73 -8.37
C ALA A 21 -30.52 -2.62 -8.53
N TYR A 22 -30.06 -1.56 -9.20
CA TYR A 22 -28.64 -1.22 -9.17
C TYR A 22 -28.30 -0.79 -7.75
N ALA A 23 -27.26 -1.39 -7.16
CA ALA A 23 -26.72 -0.88 -5.93
C ALA A 23 -26.29 0.58 -6.16
N GLN A 24 -26.90 1.51 -5.43
CA GLN A 24 -26.54 2.93 -5.48
C GLN A 24 -25.25 3.14 -4.70
N TYR A 25 -24.14 2.64 -5.25
CA TYR A 25 -22.83 3.00 -4.72
C TYR A 25 -22.55 4.46 -5.07
N PRO A 26 -22.12 5.28 -4.10
CA PRO A 26 -21.75 6.66 -4.38
C PRO A 26 -20.64 6.68 -5.42
N SER A 27 -20.89 7.32 -6.57
CA SER A 27 -19.88 7.59 -7.57
C SER A 27 -19.03 8.78 -7.12
N ILE A 28 -17.73 8.71 -7.38
CA ILE A 28 -16.79 9.79 -7.06
C ILE A 28 -17.15 10.99 -7.94
N THR A 29 -17.32 12.17 -7.34
CA THR A 29 -17.55 13.39 -8.12
C THR A 29 -16.33 13.69 -9.01
N PRO A 30 -16.49 14.32 -10.19
CA PRO A 30 -15.36 14.68 -11.04
C PRO A 30 -14.29 15.50 -10.30
N GLU A 31 -14.72 16.37 -9.38
CA GLU A 31 -13.85 17.15 -8.50
C GLU A 31 -13.03 16.28 -7.54
N ALA A 32 -13.66 15.31 -6.88
CA ALA A 32 -12.98 14.36 -6.01
C ALA A 32 -11.99 13.48 -6.80
N GLN A 33 -12.34 13.09 -8.02
CA GLN A 33 -11.44 12.36 -8.92
C GLN A 33 -10.22 13.21 -9.32
N ALA A 34 -10.43 14.49 -9.65
CA ALA A 34 -9.34 15.40 -9.98
C ALA A 34 -8.40 15.61 -8.78
N LYS A 35 -8.96 15.84 -7.58
CA LYS A 35 -8.18 15.98 -6.34
C LYS A 35 -7.39 14.72 -6.00
N TYR A 36 -8.00 13.54 -6.15
CA TYR A 36 -7.32 12.26 -5.97
C TYR A 36 -6.17 12.09 -6.97
N LYS A 37 -6.43 12.40 -8.25
CA LYS A 37 -5.41 12.32 -9.32
C LYS A 37 -4.24 13.25 -9.03
N GLU A 38 -4.50 14.47 -8.58
CA GLU A 38 -3.44 15.41 -8.21
C GLU A 38 -2.61 14.88 -7.02
N MET A 39 -3.28 14.46 -5.95
CA MET A 39 -2.64 13.91 -4.75
C MET A 39 -1.77 12.68 -5.08
N ILE A 40 -2.30 11.73 -5.84
CA ILE A 40 -1.58 10.50 -6.17
C ILE A 40 -0.42 10.77 -7.14
N THR A 41 -0.57 11.72 -8.06
CA THR A 41 0.52 12.16 -8.95
C THR A 41 1.68 12.74 -8.15
N LYS A 42 1.39 13.60 -7.15
CA LYS A 42 2.41 14.12 -6.23
C LYS A 42 3.08 13.00 -5.43
N ALA A 43 2.30 12.04 -4.93
CA ALA A 43 2.82 10.89 -4.18
C ALA A 43 3.80 10.05 -5.02
N TYR A 44 3.43 9.72 -6.25
CA TYR A 44 4.29 8.96 -7.16
C TYR A 44 5.54 9.75 -7.58
N ALA A 45 5.41 11.03 -7.93
CA ALA A 45 6.56 11.86 -8.29
C ALA A 45 7.61 11.93 -7.17
N TYR A 46 7.15 12.10 -5.92
CA TYR A 46 8.02 12.03 -4.75
C TYR A 46 8.65 10.64 -4.58
N ALA A 47 7.84 9.57 -4.68
CA ALA A 47 8.32 8.19 -4.56
C ALA A 47 9.33 7.80 -5.65
N ASP A 48 9.18 8.29 -6.87
CA ASP A 48 10.13 8.11 -7.98
C ASP A 48 11.46 8.80 -7.68
N SER A 49 11.41 10.03 -7.18
CA SER A 49 12.61 10.77 -6.79
C SER A 49 13.36 10.11 -5.63
N ALA A 50 12.63 9.58 -4.65
CA ALA A 50 13.18 8.83 -3.53
C ALA A 50 13.76 7.49 -4.00
N TRP A 51 13.06 6.80 -4.91
CA TRP A 51 13.51 5.53 -5.46
C TRP A 51 14.80 5.67 -6.26
N ALA A 52 14.96 6.72 -7.05
CA ALA A 52 16.20 6.99 -7.78
C ALA A 52 17.42 7.09 -6.83
N LYS A 53 17.23 7.65 -5.63
CA LYS A 53 18.27 7.74 -4.59
C LYS A 53 18.47 6.42 -3.84
N ALA A 54 17.39 5.68 -3.59
CA ALA A 54 17.42 4.44 -2.85
C ALA A 54 17.97 3.25 -3.67
N LEU A 55 17.72 3.24 -4.98
CA LEU A 55 18.04 2.12 -5.87
C LEU A 55 19.53 1.72 -5.83
N PRO A 56 20.52 2.63 -5.90
CA PRO A 56 21.92 2.25 -5.78
C PRO A 56 22.26 1.54 -4.46
N ILE A 57 21.65 1.97 -3.35
CA ILE A 57 21.84 1.35 -2.02
C ILE A 57 21.22 -0.05 -2.00
N VAL A 58 20.00 -0.20 -2.53
CA VAL A 58 19.33 -1.50 -2.63
C VAL A 58 20.13 -2.48 -3.48
N MET A 59 20.65 -2.02 -4.62
CA MET A 59 21.48 -2.86 -5.50
C MET A 59 22.82 -3.22 -4.87
N LYS A 60 23.40 -2.35 -4.04
CA LYS A 60 24.60 -2.66 -3.25
C LYS A 60 24.29 -3.75 -2.22
N GLU A 61 23.26 -3.58 -1.40
CA GLU A 61 22.87 -4.57 -0.40
C GLU A 61 22.46 -5.92 -1.03
N ALA A 62 21.87 -5.89 -2.23
CA ALA A 62 21.58 -7.09 -3.00
C ALA A 62 22.83 -7.92 -3.32
N LYS A 63 23.95 -7.26 -3.64
CA LYS A 63 25.25 -7.94 -3.83
C LYS A 63 25.84 -8.46 -2.52
N GLU A 64 25.53 -7.79 -1.40
CA GLU A 64 25.99 -8.15 -0.06
C GLU A 64 25.12 -9.21 0.63
N GLY A 65 24.19 -9.84 -0.11
CA GLY A 65 23.38 -10.96 0.39
C GLY A 65 21.99 -10.58 0.91
N ARG A 66 21.46 -9.40 0.55
CA ARG A 66 20.05 -9.02 0.76
C ARG A 66 19.30 -8.95 -0.58
N PRO A 67 18.85 -10.10 -1.14
CA PRO A 67 18.32 -10.15 -2.49
C PRO A 67 17.21 -9.12 -2.74
N TYR A 68 17.27 -8.44 -3.88
CA TYR A 68 16.17 -7.60 -4.37
C TYR A 68 15.47 -8.35 -5.51
N VAL A 69 14.22 -8.76 -5.28
CA VAL A 69 13.46 -9.63 -6.19
C VAL A 69 12.21 -8.90 -6.70
N PRO A 70 12.34 -7.96 -7.66
CA PRO A 70 11.22 -7.13 -8.11
C PRO A 70 10.14 -7.89 -8.89
N TRP A 71 10.45 -9.08 -9.38
CA TRP A 71 9.55 -9.94 -10.14
C TRP A 71 8.79 -10.94 -9.25
N ALA A 72 9.07 -10.99 -7.95
CA ALA A 72 8.42 -11.92 -7.03
C ALA A 72 6.91 -11.65 -6.97
N SER A 73 6.11 -12.70 -7.16
CA SER A 73 4.65 -12.62 -7.12
C SER A 73 4.05 -13.61 -6.14
N ARG A 74 4.76 -14.70 -5.86
CA ARG A 74 4.36 -15.74 -4.93
C ARG A 74 5.23 -15.68 -3.67
N PRO A 75 4.71 -16.13 -2.52
CA PRO A 75 5.48 -16.17 -1.27
C PRO A 75 6.81 -16.94 -1.39
N CYS A 76 6.85 -18.01 -2.20
CA CYS A 76 8.05 -18.83 -2.41
C CYS A 76 9.11 -18.18 -3.30
N ASP A 77 8.79 -17.10 -4.01
CA ASP A 77 9.76 -16.35 -4.83
C ASP A 77 10.65 -15.45 -3.94
N LEU A 78 10.19 -15.14 -2.72
CA LEU A 78 10.90 -14.29 -1.77
C LEU A 78 11.74 -15.12 -0.80
N PRO A 79 13.00 -14.71 -0.53
CA PRO A 79 13.78 -15.35 0.52
C PRO A 79 13.07 -15.20 1.88
N GLN A 80 13.13 -16.24 2.70
CA GLN A 80 12.55 -16.26 4.04
C GLN A 80 13.66 -16.24 5.09
N ALA A 81 13.46 -15.52 6.18
CA ALA A 81 14.38 -15.51 7.31
C ALA A 81 14.33 -16.86 8.06
N LYS A 82 15.43 -17.21 8.74
CA LYS A 82 15.50 -18.42 9.59
C LYS A 82 14.76 -18.28 10.92
N ILE A 83 14.42 -17.05 11.30
CA ILE A 83 13.77 -16.71 12.56
C ILE A 83 12.51 -15.89 12.27
N PRO A 84 11.49 -15.97 13.13
CA PRO A 84 10.30 -15.13 13.01
C PRO A 84 10.62 -13.62 12.98
N ALA A 85 9.76 -12.85 12.32
CA ALA A 85 9.86 -11.40 12.22
C ALA A 85 9.83 -10.73 13.61
N PHE A 86 8.98 -11.24 14.50
CA PHE A 86 8.90 -10.90 15.91
C PHE A 86 8.44 -12.14 16.72
N PRO A 87 8.62 -12.15 18.05
CA PRO A 87 8.15 -13.26 18.89
C PRO A 87 6.64 -13.50 18.72
N GLY A 88 6.25 -14.73 18.40
CA GLY A 88 4.84 -15.08 18.17
C GLY A 88 4.28 -14.64 16.81
N ALA A 89 5.12 -14.24 15.85
CA ALA A 89 4.64 -14.02 14.48
C ALA A 89 4.10 -15.34 13.88
N GLU A 90 2.99 -15.27 13.15
CA GLU A 90 2.33 -16.40 12.52
C GLU A 90 1.93 -16.08 11.07
N GLY A 91 1.51 -17.11 10.32
CA GLY A 91 1.04 -16.96 8.94
C GLY A 91 2.14 -16.79 7.88
N GLY A 92 1.74 -16.49 6.64
CA GLY A 92 2.64 -16.46 5.48
C GLY A 92 3.71 -15.37 5.50
N GLY A 93 3.57 -14.37 6.38
CA GLY A 93 4.54 -13.29 6.56
C GLY A 93 5.50 -13.49 7.74
N MET A 94 5.36 -14.58 8.51
CA MET A 94 6.11 -14.81 9.76
C MET A 94 7.62 -14.70 9.58
N TYR A 95 8.18 -15.10 8.43
CA TYR A 95 9.62 -15.07 8.18
C TYR A 95 10.08 -13.86 7.35
N SER A 96 9.28 -12.79 7.31
CA SER A 96 9.71 -11.51 6.73
C SER A 96 10.98 -11.00 7.41
N PHE A 97 11.98 -10.60 6.62
CA PHE A 97 13.23 -10.04 7.16
C PHE A 97 13.05 -8.71 7.90
N GLY A 98 12.06 -7.91 7.47
CA GLY A 98 11.90 -6.52 7.94
C GLY A 98 13.19 -5.72 7.77
N GLY A 99 13.47 -4.83 8.71
CA GLY A 99 14.70 -4.02 8.77
C GLY A 99 15.89 -4.69 9.45
N ARG A 100 15.84 -6.01 9.71
CA ARG A 100 16.80 -6.69 10.58
C ARG A 100 18.26 -6.59 10.09
N GLY A 101 19.16 -6.23 11.00
CA GLY A 101 20.59 -6.00 10.70
C GLY A 101 20.82 -4.75 9.84
N GLY A 102 19.80 -3.92 9.67
CA GLY A 102 19.89 -2.61 9.07
C GLY A 102 20.20 -1.52 10.09
N ARG A 103 20.15 -0.28 9.63
CA ARG A 103 20.34 0.92 10.47
C ARG A 103 19.05 1.31 11.18
N VAL A 104 19.18 1.95 12.34
CA VAL A 104 18.03 2.52 13.05
C VAL A 104 17.85 3.97 12.60
N ILE A 105 16.61 4.34 12.25
CA ILE A 105 16.22 5.70 11.88
C ILE A 105 15.17 6.16 12.89
N THR A 106 15.45 7.29 13.54
CA THR A 106 14.54 7.87 14.52
C THR A 106 13.71 8.96 13.89
N VAL A 107 12.38 8.82 13.95
CA VAL A 107 11.42 9.89 13.61
C VAL A 107 11.39 10.88 14.77
N THR A 108 11.64 12.15 14.47
CA THR A 108 11.83 13.22 15.47
C THR A 108 10.76 14.31 15.41
N ASN A 109 9.84 14.25 14.44
CA ASN A 109 8.75 15.21 14.30
C ASN A 109 7.48 14.58 13.69
N LEU A 110 6.36 15.30 13.80
CA LEU A 110 5.05 14.88 13.29
C LEU A 110 4.70 15.50 11.93
N ASN A 111 5.67 16.12 11.25
CA ASN A 111 5.44 16.74 9.96
C ASN A 111 5.22 15.67 8.89
N ASP A 112 4.46 15.99 7.83
CA ASP A 112 4.25 15.07 6.72
C ASP A 112 5.57 14.72 6.00
N SER A 113 6.45 15.71 5.81
CA SER A 113 7.66 15.60 5.01
C SER A 113 8.82 16.39 5.61
N GLY A 114 10.03 16.18 5.05
CA GLY A 114 11.26 16.83 5.51
C GLY A 114 12.11 15.95 6.45
N PRO A 115 13.34 16.38 6.76
CA PRO A 115 14.27 15.60 7.58
C PRO A 115 13.68 15.18 8.93
N GLY A 116 13.86 13.91 9.28
CA GLY A 116 13.38 13.36 10.55
C GLY A 116 11.89 13.05 10.61
N SER A 117 11.15 13.20 9.51
CA SER A 117 9.76 12.76 9.42
C SER A 117 9.64 11.27 9.10
N LEU A 118 8.45 10.70 9.30
CA LEU A 118 8.17 9.32 8.87
C LEU A 118 8.33 9.14 7.35
N ARG A 119 7.93 10.13 6.55
CA ARG A 119 8.07 10.08 5.10
C ARG A 119 9.54 10.01 4.69
N ASP A 120 10.41 10.82 5.30
CA ASP A 120 11.85 10.74 5.07
C ASP A 120 12.39 9.34 5.38
N ALA A 121 12.12 8.81 6.58
CA ALA A 121 12.56 7.47 6.98
C ALA A 121 12.10 6.35 6.02
N CYS A 122 10.83 6.41 5.59
CA CYS A 122 10.26 5.46 4.62
C CYS A 122 10.87 5.59 3.21
N SER A 123 11.33 6.78 2.83
CA SER A 123 11.87 7.09 1.50
C SER A 123 13.32 6.66 1.30
N GLN A 124 14.03 6.39 2.38
CA GLN A 124 15.44 6.04 2.29
C GLN A 124 15.65 4.61 1.82
N GLY A 125 16.78 4.38 1.14
CA GLY A 125 17.21 3.04 0.74
C GLY A 125 17.90 2.27 1.87
N GLY A 126 18.01 0.96 1.63
CA GLY A 126 18.70 0.01 2.50
C GLY A 126 17.86 -0.52 3.66
N ALA A 127 18.36 -1.60 4.27
CA ALA A 127 17.74 -2.23 5.42
C ALA A 127 17.66 -1.23 6.59
N ARG A 128 16.46 -1.02 7.13
CA ARG A 128 16.23 0.00 8.17
C ARG A 128 15.11 -0.33 9.14
N ILE A 129 15.31 0.04 10.40
CA ILE A 129 14.30 -0.02 11.46
C ILE A 129 13.94 1.41 11.83
N VAL A 130 12.67 1.77 11.66
CA VAL A 130 12.13 3.09 11.99
C VAL A 130 11.55 3.03 13.40
N VAL A 131 12.02 3.92 14.26
CA VAL A 131 11.54 4.10 15.65
C VAL A 131 11.09 5.55 15.83
N PHE A 132 10.28 5.83 16.85
CA PHE A 132 9.71 7.15 17.09
C PHE A 132 10.23 7.73 18.41
N ASN A 133 10.71 8.97 18.36
CA ASN A 133 11.02 9.78 19.55
C ASN A 133 9.91 10.82 19.83
N VAL A 134 8.78 10.70 19.14
CA VAL A 134 7.63 11.59 19.23
C VAL A 134 6.35 10.76 19.25
N SER A 135 5.36 11.23 20.01
CA SER A 135 4.02 10.64 20.06
C SER A 135 3.01 11.59 19.44
N GLY A 136 2.07 11.08 18.65
CA GLY A 136 0.97 11.88 18.12
C GLY A 136 0.50 11.42 16.74
N ILE A 137 -0.31 12.28 16.10
CA ILE A 137 -0.89 11.99 14.78
C ILE A 137 -0.05 12.70 13.71
N ILE A 138 0.49 11.92 12.78
CA ILE A 138 1.11 12.43 11.55
C ILE A 138 0.00 12.62 10.51
N LYS A 139 -0.32 13.86 10.18
CA LYS A 139 -1.33 14.18 9.17
C LYS A 139 -0.70 14.13 7.79
N LEU A 140 -0.99 13.08 7.03
CA LEU A 140 -0.41 12.90 5.71
C LEU A 140 -1.09 13.80 4.67
N GLU A 141 -0.29 14.50 3.87
CA GLU A 141 -0.77 15.29 2.72
C GLU A 141 -0.98 14.40 1.50
N THR A 142 -0.12 13.38 1.34
CA THR A 142 -0.24 12.34 0.32
C THR A 142 0.08 10.97 0.92
N PRO A 143 -0.30 9.85 0.29
CA PRO A 143 0.16 8.53 0.72
C PRO A 143 1.69 8.45 0.81
N ILE A 144 2.20 7.64 1.75
CA ILE A 144 3.61 7.24 1.78
C ILE A 144 3.75 5.94 0.99
N ILE A 145 4.53 5.99 -0.09
CA ILE A 145 4.78 4.81 -0.95
C ILE A 145 6.14 4.23 -0.58
N VAL A 146 6.13 3.05 0.05
CA VAL A 146 7.35 2.35 0.47
C VAL A 146 7.83 1.44 -0.66
N ARG A 147 8.82 1.90 -1.43
CA ARG A 147 9.40 1.12 -2.56
C ARG A 147 10.64 0.33 -2.16
N ALA A 148 11.49 0.90 -1.30
CA ALA A 148 12.72 0.23 -0.88
C ALA A 148 12.42 -0.91 0.10
N PRO A 149 12.89 -2.14 -0.18
CA PRO A 149 12.64 -3.31 0.66
C PRO A 149 13.35 -3.20 2.01
N TYR A 150 13.15 -4.21 2.86
CA TYR A 150 13.84 -4.39 4.15
C TYR A 150 13.59 -3.24 5.14
N ILE A 151 12.33 -3.02 5.49
CA ILE A 151 11.93 -2.01 6.49
C ILE A 151 11.13 -2.64 7.62
N THR A 152 11.36 -2.18 8.85
CA THR A 152 10.47 -2.36 10.00
C THR A 152 10.06 -0.97 10.49
N ILE A 153 8.77 -0.76 10.74
CA ILE A 153 8.27 0.46 11.38
C ILE A 153 7.74 0.07 12.76
N ALA A 154 8.45 0.48 13.80
CA ALA A 154 8.21 0.10 15.19
C ALA A 154 7.53 1.25 15.93
N GLY A 155 6.19 1.21 16.02
CA GLY A 155 5.39 2.24 16.69
C GLY A 155 5.27 2.09 18.21
N GLN A 156 5.94 1.11 18.81
CA GLN A 156 5.91 0.82 20.25
C GLN A 156 6.98 1.53 21.07
N THR A 157 7.80 2.37 20.44
CA THR A 157 8.96 3.05 21.06
C THR A 157 8.59 4.36 21.71
#